data_AF-A0A1I2F0T8-F1
#
_entry.id   AF-A0A1I2F0T8-F1
#
_cell.length_a   1.000
_cell.length_b   1.000
_cell.length_c   1.000
_cell.angle_alpha   90.00
_cell.angle_beta   90.00
_cell.angle_gamma   90.00
#
_symmetry.space_group_name_H-M   'P 1'
#
loop_
_entity.id
_entity.type
_entity.pdbx_description
1 polymer ?
#
loop_
_entity_poly.entity_id
_entity_poly.type
_entity_poly.pdbx_seq_one_letter_code
_entity_poly.pdbx_strand_id
1 'polypeptide(L)' 'MTHRTTITLDDEISAFLNHVAGDNRSAYINELLKQERNNLLKQSLIKANQEEAEDLDYQEELQIWETTLSDGLT' A
#
# COMPACT_ATOMS: atom_id res chain seq x y z
N MET A 1 3.59 -15.59 11.69
CA MET A 1 2.96 -16.91 11.47
C MET A 1 2.86 -17.15 9.97
N THR A 2 2.93 -18.41 9.52
CA THR A 2 2.87 -18.74 8.08
C THR A 2 1.66 -19.62 7.82
N HIS A 3 0.84 -19.24 6.83
CA HIS A 3 -0.34 -20.00 6.40
C HIS A 3 -0.07 -20.61 5.03
N ARG A 4 -0.60 -21.82 4.79
CA ARG A 4 -0.53 -22.51 3.50
C ARG A 4 -1.92 -22.53 2.88
N THR A 5 -1.98 -22.15 1.61
CA THR A 5 -3.22 -22.12 0.81
C THR A 5 -2.92 -22.69 -0.56
N THR A 6 -3.87 -23.44 -1.11
CA THR A 6 -3.86 -23.88 -2.52
C THR A 6 -4.71 -22.91 -3.32
N ILE A 7 -4.17 -22.43 -4.44
CA ILE A 7 -4.88 -21.56 -5.38
C ILE A 7 -4.83 -22.18 -6.78
N THR A 8 -5.89 -21.97 -7.55
CA THR A 8 -5.92 -22.34 -8.98
C THR A 8 -5.41 -21.15 -9.78
N LEU A 9 -4.49 -21.41 -10.70
CA LEU A 9 -3.96 -20.42 -11.65
C LEU A 9 -4.23 -20.92 -13.06
N ASP A 10 -4.53 -20.00 -13.97
CA ASP A 10 -4.59 -20.31 -15.39
C ASP A 10 -3.21 -20.74 -15.90
N ASP A 11 -3.19 -21.55 -16.96
CA ASP A 11 -1.95 -22.13 -17.49
C ASP A 11 -0.90 -21.06 -17.84
N GLU A 12 -1.35 -19.92 -18.39
CA GLU A 12 -0.47 -18.79 -18.73
C GLU A 12 0.15 -18.13 -17.49
N ILE A 13 -0.61 -17.99 -16.41
CA ILE A 13 -0.16 -17.39 -15.16
C ILE A 13 0.77 -18.34 -14.41
N SER A 14 0.48 -19.63 -14.45
CA SER A 14 1.35 -20.68 -13.92
C SER A 14 2.70 -20.70 -14.66
N ALA A 15 2.70 -20.62 -15.99
CA ALA A 15 3.91 -20.54 -16.80
C ALA A 15 4.71 -19.26 -16.51
N PHE A 16 4.04 -18.11 -16.41
CA PHE A 16 4.66 -16.85 -16.02
C PHE A 16 5.30 -16.93 -14.63
N LEU A 17 4.56 -17.43 -13.63
CA LEU A 17 5.05 -17.59 -12.27
C LEU A 17 6.29 -18.50 -12.22
N ASN A 18 6.29 -19.59 -12.99
CA ASN A 18 7.43 -20.49 -13.10
C ASN A 18 8.67 -19.81 -13.70
N HIS A 19 8.47 -18.85 -14.62
CA HIS A 19 9.56 -18.09 -15.21
C HIS A 19 10.15 -17.06 -14.24
N VAL A 20 9.30 -16.33 -13.50
CA VAL A 20 9.74 -15.18 -12.68
C VAL A 20 10.12 -15.55 -11.25
N ALA A 21 9.53 -16.61 -10.68
CA ALA A 21 9.71 -16.91 -9.25
C ALA A 21 10.94 -17.78 -8.92
N GLY A 22 11.70 -18.20 -9.94
CA GLY A 22 12.84 -19.11 -9.77
C GLY A 22 12.49 -20.32 -8.91
N ASP A 23 13.27 -20.53 -7.85
CA ASP A 23 13.12 -21.69 -6.96
C ASP A 23 12.01 -21.55 -5.90
N ASN A 24 11.44 -20.35 -5.69
CA ASN A 24 10.48 -20.12 -4.60
C ASN A 24 9.27 -19.26 -5.00
N ARG A 25 8.26 -19.95 -5.55
CA ARG A 25 6.95 -19.39 -5.93
C ARG A 25 6.23 -18.72 -4.77
N SER A 26 6.25 -19.33 -3.59
CA SER A 26 5.57 -18.77 -2.42
C SER A 26 6.21 -17.47 -1.95
N ALA A 27 7.54 -17.36 -1.99
CA ALA A 27 8.23 -16.11 -1.66
C ALA A 27 7.89 -15.01 -2.65
N TYR A 28 7.92 -15.32 -3.96
CA TYR A 28 7.56 -14.36 -5.00
C TYR A 28 6.12 -13.85 -4.84
N ILE A 29 5.15 -14.75 -4.69
CA ILE A 29 3.74 -14.37 -4.48
C ILE A 29 3.58 -13.54 -3.20
N ASN A 30 4.24 -13.90 -2.11
CA ASN A 30 4.16 -13.14 -0.86
C ASN A 30 4.68 -11.71 -1.02
N GLU A 31 5.82 -11.51 -1.71
CA GLU A 31 6.34 -10.17 -1.96
C GLU A 31 5.43 -9.37 -2.90
N LEU A 32 4.90 -10.01 -3.96
CA LEU A 32 3.93 -9.38 -4.85
C LEU A 32 2.68 -8.91 -4.10
N LEU A 33 2.13 -9.73 -3.20
CA LEU A 33 0.96 -9.36 -2.39
C LEU A 33 1.26 -8.24 -1.38
N LYS A 34 2.47 -8.20 -0.81
CA LYS A 34 2.90 -7.09 0.05
C LYS A 34 3.00 -5.78 -0.73
N GLN A 35 3.57 -5.84 -1.94
CA GLN A 35 3.66 -4.69 -2.83
C GLN A 35 2.26 -4.19 -3.19
N GLU A 36 1.36 -5.08 -3.58
CA GLU A 36 0.00 -4.70 -3.95
C GLU A 36 -0.78 -4.12 -2.76
N ARG A 37 -0.64 -4.70 -1.57
CA ARG A 37 -1.20 -4.11 -0.33
C ARG A 37 -0.68 -2.69 -0.10
N ASN A 38 0.60 -2.44 -0.32
CA ASN A 38 1.16 -1.10 -0.18
C ASN A 38 0.66 -0.14 -1.27
N ASN A 39 0.45 -0.63 -2.50
CA ASN A 39 -0.12 0.17 -3.59
C ASN A 39 -1.56 0.59 -3.27
N LEU A 40 -2.39 -0.34 -2.79
CA LEU A 40 -3.74 -0.04 -2.36
C LEU A 40 -3.76 0.98 -1.22
N LEU A 41 -2.88 0.82 -0.22
CA LEU A 41 -2.76 1.80 0.86
C LEU A 41 -2.39 3.20 0.33
N LYS A 42 -1.42 3.29 -0.60
CA LYS A 42 -1.04 4.58 -1.21
C LYS A 42 -2.21 5.22 -1.97
N GLN A 43 -2.97 4.44 -2.71
CA GLN A 43 -4.15 4.94 -3.42
C GLN A 43 -5.21 5.46 -2.44
N SER A 44 -5.46 4.74 -1.35
CA SER A 44 -6.38 5.20 -0.30
C SER A 44 -5.90 6.48 0.37
N LEU A 45 -4.59 6.60 0.66
CA LEU A 45 -4.02 7.83 1.22
C LEU A 45 -4.14 9.02 0.26
N ILE A 46 -3.85 8.83 -1.03
CA ILE A 46 -4.01 9.89 -2.03
C ILE A 46 -5.47 10.35 -2.07
N LYS A 47 -6.42 9.41 -2.07
CA LYS A 47 -7.85 9.73 -2.07
C LYS A 47 -8.27 10.50 -0.81
N ALA A 48 -7.85 10.05 0.36
CA ALA A 48 -8.13 10.74 1.63
C ALA A 48 -7.56 12.16 1.63
N ASN A 49 -6.31 12.34 1.21
CA ASN A 49 -5.69 13.66 1.09
C ASN A 49 -6.41 14.58 0.10
N GLN A 50 -6.97 14.03 -0.99
CA GLN A 50 -7.76 14.80 -1.95
C GLN A 50 -9.10 15.25 -1.34
N GLU A 51 -9.78 14.34 -0.65
CA GLU A 51 -11.04 14.65 0.06
C GLU A 51 -10.81 15.72 1.14
N GLU A 52 -9.75 15.57 1.94
CA GLU A 52 -9.34 16.53 2.97
C GLU A 52 -8.89 17.89 2.40
N ALA A 53 -8.32 17.93 1.20
CA ALA A 53 -7.93 19.18 0.53
C ALA A 53 -9.14 19.98 0.04
N GLU A 54 -10.25 19.31 -0.26
CA GLU A 54 -11.50 19.93 -0.69
C GLU A 54 -12.38 20.35 0.50
N ASP A 55 -12.08 19.87 1.71
CA ASP A 55 -12.78 20.21 2.95
C ASP A 55 -12.19 21.47 3.61
N LEU A 56 -12.90 22.59 3.47
CA LEU A 56 -12.48 23.88 4.02
C LEU A 56 -12.39 23.88 5.56
N ASP A 57 -13.32 23.20 6.24
CA ASP A 57 -13.33 23.16 7.72
C ASP A 57 -12.10 22.39 8.22
N TYR A 58 -11.76 21.29 7.54
CA TYR A 58 -10.54 20.53 7.82
C TYR A 58 -9.26 21.34 7.56
N GLN A 59 -9.19 22.08 6.44
CA GLN A 59 -8.03 22.93 6.13
C GLN A 59 -7.85 24.07 7.15
N GLU A 60 -8.94 24.67 7.63
CA GLU A 60 -8.90 25.68 8.68
C GLU A 60 -8.36 25.09 10.00
N GLU A 61 -8.79 23.89 10.38
CA GLU A 61 -8.24 23.18 11.53
C GLU A 61 -6.74 22.88 11.33
N LEU A 62 -6.36 22.34 10.17
CA LEU A 62 -4.98 22.03 9.82
C LEU A 62 -4.06 23.27 9.92
N GLN A 63 -4.55 24.44 9.52
CA GLN A 63 -3.81 25.71 9.63
C GLN A 63 -3.51 26.09 11.09
N ILE A 64 -4.39 25.76 12.03
CA ILE A 64 -4.15 25.97 13.47
C ILE A 64 -3.00 25.07 13.94
N TRP A 65 -2.96 23.82 13.47
CA TRP A 65 -1.91 22.85 13.80
C TRP A 65 -0.52 23.27 13.31
N GLU A 66 -0.43 24.05 12.22
CA GLU A 66 0.83 24.57 11.67
C GLU A 66 1.65 25.36 12.72
N THR A 67 0.98 25.98 13.70
CA THR A 67 1.66 26.70 14.79
C THR A 67 2.56 25.81 15.64
N THR A 68 2.29 24.51 15.70
CA THR A 68 3.06 23.52 16.47
C THR A 68 4.19 22.86 15.66
N LEU A 69 4.32 23.16 14.36
CA LEU A 69 5.27 22.49 13.46
C LEU A 69 6.73 22.59 13.94
N SER A 70 7.08 23.69 14.61
CA SER A 70 8.44 23.96 15.09
C SER A 70 8.66 23.65 16.56
N ASP A 71 7.67 23.10 17.25
CA ASP A 71 7.78 22.79 18.67
C ASP A 71 8.87 21.73 18.91
N GLY A 72 9.88 22.09 19.71
CA GLY A 72 10.99 21.20 20.04
C GLY A 72 12.11 21.10 18.99
N LEU A 73 12.08 21.92 17.92
CA LEU A 73 13.14 21.99 16.90
C LEU A 73 14.27 23.01 17.23
N THR A 74 14.49 23.32 18.51
CA THR A 74 15.65 24.11 19.00
C THR A 74 16.77 23.24 19.52
#